data_AF-A0A7V3E6M3-F1
#
_entry.id   AF-A0A7V3E6M3-F1
#
_cell.length_a   1.000
_cell.length_b   1.000
_cell.length_c   1.000
_cell.angle_alpha   90.00
_cell.angle_beta   90.00
_cell.angle_gamma   90.00
#
_symmetry.space_group_name_H-M   'P 1'
#
loop_
_entity.id
_entity.type
_entity.pdbx_description
1 polymer ?
#
loop_
_entity_poly.entity_id
_entity_poly.type
_entity_poly.pdbx_seq_one_letter_code
_entity_poly.pdbx_strand_id
1 'polypeptide(L)'
;MKNLLLLLSILTLVMLSNTYAQTGWFDQTNPLGIGEQAMIGKIQFVSQTEGWISCGSGGMLHTTNSGDNWTYVNPYPNDTIGAFSDPGINMSWAGVNNGWILFTLGGIDNPTGTILYKTTNGGVSWDRKIISSNVGDIGVEIQFTDANNGSLLYFNFNNGVASFLRTTDGGNTWNNKPAAGIFFFVNNNIGWAYAGSGQMGSDPPYIIYNSTDGGESWNEQFRDYTLGQFSAMRFTDVNNGWIVGKNGKVLKTNNGGSNWTLITNSGVNTNSECKTLFFLDANAGWISSKSDAGYPFIVHTTNGGNTWTTQSPYLGGSTENNAIFSIFFWDINNGWLTADFGRISRYINVSDVSDDEENLSEFNLKQNYPNPFNPATTIEYVLNENSWVRLTLLNSLGEEIAILADKEMEKGVHKIEFSSKNIPSGIYYYQLSAHNSSSGENRPFVQTRKMVILK
;
A
#
# COMPACT_ATOMS: atom_id res chain seq x y z
N MET A 1 -18.11 39.00 -22.92
CA MET A 1 -16.85 38.71 -22.20
C MET A 1 -17.01 37.80 -20.98
N LYS A 2 -18.10 37.88 -20.20
CA LYS A 2 -18.31 36.97 -19.03
C LYS A 2 -18.56 35.49 -19.36
N ASN A 3 -19.09 35.16 -20.54
CA ASN A 3 -19.35 33.77 -20.94
C ASN A 3 -18.16 33.05 -21.61
N LEU A 4 -17.07 33.77 -21.94
CA LEU A 4 -15.87 33.17 -22.55
C LEU A 4 -14.83 32.75 -21.49
N LEU A 5 -14.82 33.43 -20.33
CA LEU A 5 -13.96 33.11 -19.19
C LEU A 5 -14.43 31.87 -18.40
N LEU A 6 -15.74 31.61 -18.36
CA LEU A 6 -16.28 30.38 -17.75
C LEU A 6 -16.01 29.15 -18.62
N LEU A 7 -16.01 29.32 -19.95
CA LEU A 7 -15.67 28.23 -20.88
C LEU A 7 -14.18 27.90 -20.81
N LEU A 8 -13.29 28.89 -20.68
CA LEU A 8 -11.85 28.65 -20.49
C LEU A 8 -11.53 28.06 -19.11
N SER A 9 -12.26 28.42 -18.04
CA SER A 9 -12.04 27.83 -16.71
C SER A 9 -12.54 26.39 -16.63
N ILE A 10 -13.61 26.03 -17.36
CA ILE A 10 -14.09 24.65 -17.46
C ILE A 10 -13.20 23.84 -18.41
N LEU A 11 -12.69 24.42 -19.50
CA LEU A 11 -11.74 23.74 -20.39
C LEU A 11 -10.34 23.53 -19.75
N THR A 12 -9.92 24.39 -18.82
CA THR A 12 -8.66 24.22 -18.07
C THR A 12 -8.81 23.28 -16.87
N LEU A 13 -10.00 23.18 -16.26
CA LEU A 13 -10.28 22.16 -15.23
C LEU A 13 -10.49 20.74 -15.81
N VAL A 14 -10.89 20.63 -17.08
CA VAL A 14 -11.18 19.35 -17.77
C VAL A 14 -9.95 18.76 -18.49
N MET A 15 -8.83 19.49 -18.55
CA MET A 15 -7.57 19.01 -19.15
C MET A 15 -6.56 18.46 -18.13
N LEU A 16 -6.92 18.33 -16.85
CA LEU A 16 -6.08 17.69 -15.81
C LEU A 16 -6.66 16.39 -15.24
N SER A 17 -7.87 15.97 -15.63
CA SER A 17 -8.52 14.78 -15.08
C SER A 17 -8.54 13.56 -16.01
N ASN A 18 -7.97 13.63 -17.21
CA ASN A 18 -7.96 12.53 -18.17
C ASN A 18 -6.55 12.07 -18.52
N THR A 19 -6.01 11.12 -17.75
CA THR A 19 -4.98 10.13 -18.15
C THR A 19 -4.67 9.07 -17.06
N TYR A 20 -5.15 9.20 -15.83
CA TYR A 20 -4.66 8.36 -14.71
C TYR A 20 -5.41 7.04 -14.45
N ALA A 21 -6.50 6.75 -15.16
CA ALA A 21 -7.36 5.57 -14.89
C ALA A 21 -6.82 4.22 -15.42
N GLN A 22 -5.52 4.02 -15.57
CA GLN A 22 -4.98 2.93 -16.40
C GLN A 22 -3.93 2.03 -15.75
N THR A 23 -3.88 1.91 -14.41
CA THR A 23 -2.74 1.24 -13.75
C THR A 23 -3.11 0.19 -12.71
N GLY A 24 -4.41 -0.10 -12.53
CA GLY A 24 -4.92 -1.10 -11.57
C GLY A 24 -5.02 -0.61 -10.12
N TRP A 25 -4.66 0.64 -9.85
CA TRP A 25 -4.69 1.25 -8.51
C TRP A 25 -5.98 2.05 -8.27
N PHE A 26 -6.63 1.81 -7.13
CA PHE A 26 -7.90 2.42 -6.72
C PHE A 26 -7.76 3.03 -5.32
N ASP A 27 -8.17 4.28 -5.15
CA ASP A 27 -8.15 4.97 -3.86
C ASP A 27 -9.00 4.25 -2.81
N GLN A 28 -8.49 4.17 -1.58
CA GLN A 28 -9.23 3.72 -0.41
C GLN A 28 -9.45 4.87 0.58
N THR A 29 -10.48 4.72 1.41
CA THR A 29 -10.81 5.73 2.43
C THR A 29 -9.93 5.53 3.66
N ASN A 30 -9.20 6.59 4.05
CA ASN A 30 -8.57 6.68 5.36
C ASN A 30 -9.58 7.28 6.38
N PRO A 31 -9.98 6.56 7.44
CA PRO A 31 -10.93 7.06 8.44
C PRO A 31 -10.39 8.26 9.24
N LEU A 32 -9.08 8.51 9.24
CA LEU A 32 -8.47 9.70 9.86
C LEU A 32 -8.58 10.95 8.96
N GLY A 33 -9.08 10.80 7.73
CA GLY A 33 -9.14 11.86 6.73
C GLY A 33 -7.86 11.99 5.91
N ILE A 34 -7.62 13.19 5.38
CA ILE A 34 -6.43 13.53 4.60
C ILE A 34 -5.78 14.77 5.24
N GLY A 35 -4.46 14.78 5.32
CA GLY A 35 -3.67 15.90 5.85
C GLY A 35 -2.55 15.46 6.79
N GLU A 36 -1.82 16.42 7.35
CA GLU A 36 -0.71 16.17 8.28
C GLU A 36 -1.15 15.36 9.51
N GLN A 37 -2.37 15.57 10.01
CA GLN A 37 -2.91 14.86 11.16
C GLN A 37 -3.34 13.42 10.84
N ALA A 38 -3.41 13.06 9.56
CA ALA A 38 -3.88 11.76 9.09
C ALA A 38 -2.75 10.93 8.46
N MET A 39 -1.47 11.30 8.65
CA MET A 39 -0.38 10.56 8.01
C MET A 39 -0.31 9.13 8.52
N ILE A 40 0.01 8.27 7.57
CA ILE A 40 0.14 6.84 7.73
C ILE A 40 1.43 6.37 7.08
N GLY A 41 1.88 5.18 7.43
CA GLY A 41 3.19 4.68 7.05
C GLY A 41 3.14 3.26 6.54
N LYS A 42 3.89 2.37 7.19
CA LYS A 42 4.04 0.98 6.73
C LYS A 42 2.68 0.29 6.66
N ILE A 43 2.44 -0.40 5.56
CA ILE A 43 1.28 -1.26 5.34
C ILE A 43 1.75 -2.72 5.26
N GLN A 44 1.04 -3.60 5.95
CA GLN A 44 1.31 -5.03 5.93
C GLN A 44 0.01 -5.81 6.07
N PHE A 45 -0.20 -6.80 5.21
CA PHE A 45 -1.28 -7.77 5.37
C PHE A 45 -0.76 -9.08 5.98
N VAL A 46 -1.60 -9.72 6.78
CA VAL A 46 -1.36 -11.02 7.44
C VAL A 46 -2.23 -12.13 6.85
N SER A 47 -3.23 -11.76 6.05
CA SER A 47 -4.01 -12.63 5.17
C SER A 47 -4.50 -11.83 3.96
N GLN A 48 -5.22 -12.44 3.01
CA GLN A 48 -5.83 -11.70 1.90
C GLN A 48 -6.81 -10.61 2.35
N THR A 49 -7.41 -10.77 3.53
CA THR A 49 -8.46 -9.88 4.04
C THR A 49 -8.02 -9.06 5.24
N GLU A 50 -7.04 -9.53 6.01
CA GLU A 50 -6.61 -8.90 7.26
C GLU A 50 -5.29 -8.13 7.09
N GLY A 51 -5.30 -6.84 7.44
CA GLY A 51 -4.15 -5.98 7.25
C GLY A 51 -4.11 -4.75 8.14
N TRP A 52 -2.92 -4.17 8.26
CA TRP A 52 -2.58 -3.16 9.23
C TRP A 52 -1.77 -2.02 8.61
N ILE A 53 -2.00 -0.79 9.07
CA ILE A 53 -1.26 0.41 8.68
C ILE A 53 -0.84 1.20 9.92
N SER A 54 0.40 1.69 9.97
CA SER A 54 0.90 2.50 11.10
C SER A 54 0.47 3.94 10.92
N CYS A 55 0.10 4.62 12.01
CA CYS A 55 -0.31 6.03 11.98
C CYS A 55 0.72 6.92 12.67
N GLY A 56 0.88 8.16 12.19
CA GLY A 56 1.86 9.11 12.75
C GLY A 56 1.51 9.54 14.17
N SER A 57 0.24 9.41 14.56
CA SER A 57 -0.25 9.61 15.93
C SER A 57 0.16 8.48 16.90
N GLY A 58 0.81 7.42 16.42
CA GLY A 58 1.15 6.23 17.18
C GLY A 58 0.07 5.13 17.15
N GLY A 59 -1.13 5.43 16.66
CA GLY A 59 -2.17 4.42 16.46
C GLY A 59 -1.94 3.52 15.23
N MET A 60 -2.97 2.74 14.90
CA MET A 60 -2.99 1.91 13.69
C MET A 60 -4.33 2.03 12.96
N LEU A 61 -4.32 1.73 11.66
CA LEU A 61 -5.52 1.33 10.95
C LEU A 61 -5.51 -0.19 10.79
N HIS A 62 -6.69 -0.80 10.92
CA HIS A 62 -6.91 -2.22 10.78
C HIS A 62 -8.08 -2.50 9.83
N THR A 63 -7.91 -3.48 8.96
CA THR A 63 -8.94 -4.00 8.06
C THR A 63 -9.06 -5.51 8.19
N THR A 64 -10.26 -6.04 7.99
CA THR A 64 -10.58 -7.48 7.90
C THR A 64 -11.28 -7.81 6.58
N ASN A 65 -11.31 -6.86 5.63
CA ASN A 65 -11.98 -6.96 4.35
C ASN A 65 -11.13 -6.37 3.21
N SER A 66 -9.83 -6.69 3.19
CA SER A 66 -8.92 -6.32 2.09
C SER A 66 -8.76 -4.80 1.90
N GLY A 67 -8.96 -4.04 2.97
CA GLY A 67 -8.89 -2.57 2.97
C GLY A 67 -10.14 -1.87 2.43
N ASP A 68 -11.23 -2.60 2.12
CA ASP A 68 -12.48 -1.97 1.70
C ASP A 68 -13.01 -1.04 2.80
N ASN A 69 -12.79 -1.41 4.07
CA ASN A 69 -12.94 -0.53 5.22
C ASN A 69 -11.71 -0.61 6.13
N TRP A 70 -11.28 0.56 6.62
CA TRP A 70 -10.22 0.70 7.62
C TRP A 70 -10.82 1.25 8.92
N THR A 71 -10.40 0.69 10.05
CA THR A 71 -10.82 1.10 11.39
C THR A 71 -9.62 1.52 12.22
N TYR A 72 -9.75 2.58 13.01
CA TYR A 72 -8.66 3.03 13.88
C TYR A 72 -8.56 2.16 15.13
N VAL A 73 -7.35 1.71 15.44
CA VAL A 73 -7.00 0.98 16.66
C VAL A 73 -6.01 1.84 17.44
N ASN A 74 -6.32 2.12 18.70
CA ASN A 74 -5.37 2.71 19.63
C ASN A 74 -4.71 1.59 20.44
N PRO A 75 -3.42 1.25 20.20
CA PRO A 75 -2.77 0.21 20.98
C PRO A 75 -2.40 0.69 22.39
N TYR A 76 -2.55 1.99 22.72
CA TYR A 76 -2.09 2.59 23.98
C TYR A 76 -3.18 3.44 24.64
N PRO A 77 -4.21 2.84 25.27
CA PRO A 77 -5.30 3.60 25.87
C PRO A 77 -4.87 4.49 27.04
N ASN A 78 -3.70 4.23 27.65
CA ASN A 78 -3.20 4.94 28.84
C ASN A 78 -1.88 5.70 28.63
N ASP A 79 -1.30 5.67 27.43
CA ASP A 79 -0.06 6.41 27.15
C ASP A 79 -0.42 7.72 26.44
N THR A 80 0.09 8.84 26.96
CA THR A 80 -0.01 10.11 26.23
C THR A 80 1.12 10.12 25.22
N ILE A 81 0.85 9.66 24.00
CA ILE A 81 1.79 9.81 22.90
C ILE A 81 1.92 11.31 22.62
N GLY A 82 3.01 11.88 23.12
CA GLY A 82 3.18 13.32 23.28
C GLY A 82 3.44 14.11 22.02
N ALA A 83 3.55 13.48 20.85
CA ALA A 83 3.69 14.16 19.58
C ALA A 83 3.59 13.17 18.42
N PHE A 84 3.43 13.74 17.23
CA PHE A 84 3.52 13.06 15.95
C PHE A 84 4.90 12.40 15.76
N SER A 85 4.92 11.11 15.43
CA SER A 85 6.12 10.40 14.99
C SER A 85 6.06 10.19 13.48
N ASP A 86 7.22 10.02 12.84
CA ASP A 86 7.25 9.51 11.47
C ASP A 86 6.56 8.14 11.42
N PRO A 87 5.44 7.99 10.68
CA PRO A 87 4.74 6.71 10.60
C PRO A 87 5.54 5.66 9.80
N GLY A 88 6.59 6.07 9.08
CA GLY A 88 7.44 5.24 8.26
C GLY A 88 8.06 4.06 9.02
N ILE A 89 7.91 2.87 8.43
CA ILE A 89 8.69 1.64 8.70
C ILE A 89 8.51 0.97 10.08
N ASN A 90 7.69 1.54 10.95
CA ASN A 90 7.60 1.20 12.37
C ASN A 90 6.73 0.00 12.77
N MET A 91 6.48 -0.96 11.88
CA MET A 91 5.75 -2.18 12.25
C MET A 91 6.31 -3.45 11.66
N SER A 92 5.98 -4.58 12.27
CA SER A 92 6.16 -5.89 11.68
C SER A 92 5.10 -6.84 12.20
N TRP A 93 4.56 -7.67 11.31
CA TRP A 93 3.68 -8.77 11.67
C TRP A 93 4.28 -10.11 11.27
N ALA A 94 4.07 -11.12 12.13
CA ALA A 94 4.44 -12.52 11.89
C ALA A 94 3.21 -13.41 12.10
N GLY A 95 2.43 -13.58 11.03
CA GLY A 95 1.12 -14.22 11.05
C GLY A 95 0.03 -13.33 11.66
N VAL A 96 -1.19 -13.87 11.75
CA VAL A 96 -2.39 -13.12 12.17
C VAL A 96 -2.37 -12.70 13.64
N ASN A 97 -1.66 -13.44 14.50
CA ASN A 97 -1.71 -13.20 15.94
C ASN A 97 -0.63 -12.26 16.46
N ASN A 98 0.56 -12.25 15.83
CA ASN A 98 1.73 -11.58 16.40
C ASN A 98 2.09 -10.34 15.59
N GLY A 99 2.05 -9.19 16.26
CA GLY A 99 2.35 -7.89 15.67
C GLY A 99 3.19 -7.05 16.62
N TRP A 100 4.05 -6.22 16.04
CA TRP A 100 4.92 -5.31 16.76
C TRP A 100 4.90 -3.93 16.13
N ILE A 101 4.90 -2.90 16.98
CA ILE A 101 4.97 -1.51 16.59
C ILE A 101 6.10 -0.85 17.35
N LEU A 102 6.99 -0.19 16.63
CA LEU A 102 8.05 0.63 17.20
C LEU A 102 7.61 2.09 17.21
N PHE A 103 7.80 2.79 18.31
CA PHE A 103 7.33 4.16 18.44
C PHE A 103 8.37 5.06 19.09
N THR A 104 8.49 6.29 18.58
CA THR A 104 9.39 7.31 19.12
C THR A 104 8.67 8.16 20.16
N LEU A 105 9.08 8.05 21.42
CA LEU A 105 8.50 8.82 22.52
C LEU A 105 8.88 10.30 22.39
N GLY A 106 7.92 11.21 22.54
CA GLY A 106 8.14 12.66 22.40
C GLY A 106 8.14 13.17 20.96
N GLY A 107 7.93 12.30 19.97
CA GLY A 107 7.89 12.64 18.55
C GLY A 107 9.28 12.87 17.94
N ILE A 108 9.32 13.09 16.63
CA ILE A 108 10.59 13.22 15.89
C ILE A 108 11.33 14.54 16.17
N ASP A 109 10.58 15.60 16.51
CA ASP A 109 11.16 16.93 16.77
C ASP A 109 11.81 17.03 18.15
N ASN A 110 11.36 16.23 19.11
CA ASN A 110 11.90 16.21 20.47
C ASN A 110 11.90 14.79 21.06
N PRO A 111 12.71 13.88 20.50
CA PRO A 111 12.69 12.47 20.88
C PRO A 111 13.26 12.27 22.29
N THR A 112 12.54 11.48 23.07
CA THR A 112 12.84 11.19 24.49
C THR A 112 12.97 9.69 24.77
N GLY A 113 12.95 8.86 23.72
CA GLY A 113 13.10 7.43 23.84
C GLY A 113 12.38 6.66 22.75
N THR A 114 12.47 5.35 22.85
CA THR A 114 11.86 4.40 21.91
C THR A 114 11.08 3.35 22.68
N ILE A 115 9.84 3.11 22.27
CA ILE A 115 8.93 2.15 22.88
C ILE A 115 8.54 1.12 21.84
N LEU A 116 8.49 -0.13 22.27
CA LEU A 116 7.93 -1.24 21.52
C LEU A 116 6.57 -1.57 22.09
N TYR A 117 5.62 -1.83 21.22
CA TYR A 117 4.35 -2.43 21.56
C TYR A 117 4.15 -3.72 20.81
N LYS A 118 3.62 -4.72 21.49
CA LYS A 118 3.49 -6.09 20.98
C LYS A 118 2.10 -6.63 21.22
N THR A 119 1.54 -7.32 20.24
CA THR A 119 0.35 -8.16 20.42
C THR A 119 0.69 -9.62 20.12
N THR A 120 -0.05 -10.52 20.76
CA THR A 120 -0.02 -11.98 20.50
C THR A 120 -1.42 -12.54 20.21
N ASN A 121 -2.41 -11.64 20.03
CA ASN A 121 -3.82 -11.98 19.83
C ASN A 121 -4.46 -11.11 18.74
N GLY A 122 -3.71 -10.79 17.68
CA GLY A 122 -4.25 -10.09 16.51
C GLY A 122 -4.68 -8.66 16.81
N GLY A 123 -3.95 -7.98 17.70
CA GLY A 123 -4.19 -6.58 18.05
C GLY A 123 -5.37 -6.34 18.98
N VAL A 124 -5.97 -7.39 19.55
CA VAL A 124 -7.02 -7.26 20.59
C VAL A 124 -6.46 -6.62 21.86
N SER A 125 -5.24 -6.97 22.25
CA SER A 125 -4.51 -6.32 23.33
C SER A 125 -3.02 -6.15 22.99
N TRP A 126 -2.40 -5.13 23.59
CA TRP A 126 -1.03 -4.75 23.34
C TRP A 126 -0.23 -4.61 24.64
N ASP A 127 0.91 -5.27 24.69
CA ASP A 127 1.91 -5.16 25.75
C ASP A 127 2.91 -4.06 25.40
N ARG A 128 3.19 -3.19 26.37
CA ARG A 128 4.13 -2.08 26.23
C ARG A 128 5.50 -2.43 26.79
N LYS A 129 6.55 -2.05 26.07
CA LYS A 129 7.94 -2.21 26.51
C LYS A 129 8.81 -1.01 26.15
N ILE A 130 9.49 -0.43 27.13
CA ILE A 130 10.48 0.62 26.89
C ILE A 130 11.73 -0.03 26.33
N ILE A 131 12.15 0.38 25.13
CA ILE A 131 13.41 -0.05 24.50
C ILE A 131 14.53 0.90 24.90
N SER A 132 14.26 2.20 24.90
CA SER A 132 15.15 3.22 25.42
C SER A 132 14.37 4.40 25.99
N SER A 133 14.97 5.08 26.97
CA SER A 133 14.48 6.33 27.56
C SER A 133 15.48 7.47 27.44
N ASN A 134 16.48 7.34 26.56
CA ASN A 134 17.46 8.41 26.36
C ASN A 134 16.88 9.50 25.45
N VAL A 135 17.18 10.76 25.79
CA VAL A 135 16.89 11.90 24.92
C VAL A 135 17.69 11.79 23.63
N GLY A 136 17.03 11.95 22.49
CA GLY A 136 17.60 11.77 21.16
C GLY A 136 17.26 10.45 20.49
N ASP A 137 16.85 9.41 21.24
CA ASP A 137 16.63 8.07 20.67
C ASP A 137 15.29 7.99 19.91
N ILE A 138 15.38 7.59 18.63
CA ILE A 138 14.24 7.35 17.74
C ILE A 138 14.21 5.91 17.24
N GLY A 139 13.01 5.33 17.16
CA GLY A 139 12.81 4.06 16.48
C GLY A 139 12.95 4.21 14.97
N VAL A 140 13.71 3.32 14.32
CA VAL A 140 14.02 3.43 12.89
C VAL A 140 13.46 2.25 12.09
N GLU A 141 13.74 1.02 12.52
CA GLU A 141 13.37 -0.19 11.78
C GLU A 141 13.00 -1.30 12.75
N ILE A 142 11.97 -2.07 12.41
CA ILE A 142 11.61 -3.29 13.10
C ILE A 142 11.19 -4.37 12.11
N GLN A 143 11.72 -5.58 12.31
CA GLN A 143 11.37 -6.73 11.50
C GLN A 143 11.37 -7.99 12.35
N PHE A 144 10.28 -8.73 12.28
CA PHE A 144 10.16 -10.10 12.77
C PHE A 144 10.12 -11.05 11.59
N THR A 145 11.00 -12.05 11.60
CA THR A 145 11.06 -13.11 10.58
C THR A 145 10.13 -14.27 10.94
N ASP A 146 9.83 -14.43 12.22
CA ASP A 146 8.80 -15.31 12.75
C ASP A 146 8.28 -14.77 14.10
N ALA A 147 7.41 -15.52 14.78
CA ALA A 147 6.78 -15.08 16.03
C ALA A 147 7.76 -14.82 17.19
N ASN A 148 8.96 -15.39 17.12
CA ASN A 148 9.96 -15.36 18.18
C ASN A 148 11.19 -14.53 17.80
N ASN A 149 11.58 -14.52 16.53
CA ASN A 149 12.83 -13.96 16.08
C ASN A 149 12.62 -12.59 15.43
N GLY A 150 13.25 -11.57 16.02
CA GLY A 150 13.09 -10.19 15.59
C GLY A 150 14.35 -9.36 15.73
N SER A 151 14.39 -8.31 14.93
CA SER A 151 15.43 -7.29 14.88
C SER A 151 14.80 -5.91 15.07
N LEU A 152 15.53 -5.01 15.72
CA LEU A 152 15.12 -3.64 15.91
C LEU A 152 16.34 -2.72 15.81
N LEU A 153 16.16 -1.58 15.15
CA LEU A 153 17.14 -0.50 15.07
C LEU A 153 16.54 0.76 15.65
N TYR A 154 17.28 1.41 16.54
CA TYR A 154 17.01 2.78 16.97
C TYR A 154 18.29 3.62 16.84
N PHE A 155 18.12 4.93 16.70
CA PHE A 155 19.23 5.86 16.45
C PHE A 155 19.10 7.07 17.35
N ASN A 156 20.22 7.55 17.89
CA ASN A 156 20.25 8.76 18.68
C ASN A 156 20.63 9.98 17.82
N PHE A 157 19.70 10.91 17.62
CA PHE A 157 19.95 12.12 16.83
C PHE A 157 21.00 13.07 17.42
N ASN A 158 21.16 13.07 18.75
CA ASN A 158 22.06 14.03 19.41
C ASN A 158 23.52 13.64 19.28
N ASN A 159 23.84 12.34 19.23
CA ASN A 159 25.22 11.85 19.19
C ASN A 159 25.55 10.98 17.97
N GLY A 160 24.58 10.66 17.12
CA GLY A 160 24.80 9.90 15.89
C GLY A 160 25.00 8.39 16.09
N VAL A 161 24.67 7.84 17.25
CA VAL A 161 24.87 6.42 17.56
C VAL A 161 23.64 5.60 17.19
N ALA A 162 23.85 4.57 16.35
CA ALA A 162 22.85 3.55 16.04
C ALA A 162 22.98 2.36 16.98
N SER A 163 21.84 1.82 17.42
CA SER A 163 21.76 0.64 18.29
C SER A 163 20.90 -0.43 17.65
N PHE A 164 21.49 -1.59 17.40
CA PHE A 164 20.84 -2.74 16.77
C PHE A 164 20.60 -3.84 17.82
N LEU A 165 19.36 -4.27 17.94
CA LEU A 165 18.92 -5.26 18.91
C LEU A 165 18.34 -6.49 18.23
N ARG A 166 18.57 -7.67 18.83
CA ARG A 166 17.95 -8.94 18.42
C ARG A 166 17.17 -9.58 19.56
N THR A 167 16.08 -10.26 19.22
CA THR A 167 15.26 -11.06 20.11
C THR A 167 15.02 -12.44 19.52
N THR A 168 14.89 -13.45 20.40
CA THR A 168 14.52 -14.83 20.05
C THR A 168 13.33 -15.34 20.86
N ASP A 169 12.65 -14.44 21.59
CA ASP A 169 11.50 -14.71 22.45
C ASP A 169 10.32 -13.76 22.16
N GLY A 170 10.24 -13.26 20.93
CA GLY A 170 9.16 -12.41 20.45
C GLY A 170 9.24 -10.99 21.00
N GLY A 171 10.42 -10.51 21.41
CA GLY A 171 10.61 -9.17 21.97
C GLY A 171 10.45 -9.09 23.50
N ASN A 172 10.35 -10.24 24.19
CA ASN A 172 10.31 -10.28 25.66
C ASN A 172 11.68 -9.93 26.26
N THR A 173 12.77 -10.28 25.59
CA THR A 173 14.14 -9.83 25.86
C THR A 173 14.82 -9.36 24.57
N TRP A 174 15.79 -8.44 24.71
CA TRP A 174 16.53 -7.87 23.59
C TRP A 174 18.02 -7.85 23.91
N ASN A 175 18.84 -8.25 22.96
CA ASN A 175 20.29 -8.29 23.08
C ASN A 175 20.92 -7.32 22.09
N ASN A 176 21.88 -6.51 22.56
CA ASN A 176 22.65 -5.64 21.70
C ASN A 176 23.54 -6.44 20.75
N LYS A 177 23.59 -6.00 19.50
CA LYS A 177 24.43 -6.53 18.43
C LYS A 177 25.10 -5.38 17.67
N PRO A 178 26.22 -5.63 16.96
CA PRO A 178 26.84 -4.61 16.12
C PRO A 178 25.84 -4.07 15.09
N ALA A 179 25.71 -2.75 15.03
CA ALA A 179 24.86 -2.08 14.04
C ALA A 179 25.65 -1.85 12.74
N ALA A 180 25.02 -2.13 11.60
CA ALA A 180 25.59 -1.87 10.27
C ALA A 180 24.76 -0.88 9.43
N GLY A 181 23.55 -0.54 9.86
CA GLY A 181 22.64 0.36 9.16
C GLY A 181 21.19 -0.13 9.18
N ILE A 182 20.36 0.44 8.30
CA ILE A 182 18.98 -0.01 8.07
C ILE A 182 19.06 -1.41 7.47
N PHE A 183 18.29 -2.36 8.02
CA PHE A 183 18.48 -3.78 7.77
C PHE A 183 17.27 -4.45 7.12
N PHE A 184 17.52 -5.61 6.53
CA PHE A 184 16.49 -6.54 6.07
C PHE A 184 17.00 -7.98 6.23
N PHE A 185 16.28 -8.81 6.97
CA PHE A 185 16.55 -10.25 7.14
C PHE A 185 15.58 -11.07 6.29
N VAL A 186 16.11 -12.03 5.52
CA VAL A 186 15.27 -13.03 4.83
C VAL A 186 14.93 -14.21 5.74
N ASN A 187 15.74 -14.45 6.77
CA ASN A 187 15.51 -15.45 7.80
C ASN A 187 16.33 -15.07 9.06
N ASN A 188 16.32 -15.95 10.06
CA ASN A 188 16.92 -15.65 11.37
C ASN A 188 18.44 -15.43 11.35
N ASN A 189 19.14 -15.89 10.30
CA ASN A 189 20.59 -15.84 10.20
C ASN A 189 21.08 -14.92 9.09
N ILE A 190 20.36 -14.88 7.96
CA ILE A 190 20.82 -14.18 6.75
C ILE A 190 20.06 -12.87 6.59
N GLY A 191 20.82 -11.78 6.51
CA GLY A 191 20.28 -10.44 6.28
C GLY A 191 21.31 -9.49 5.69
N TRP A 192 20.83 -8.33 5.27
CA TRP A 192 21.64 -7.26 4.71
C TRP A 192 21.34 -5.97 5.46
N ALA A 193 22.29 -5.04 5.40
CA ALA A 193 22.12 -3.70 5.94
C ALA A 193 22.72 -2.68 4.98
N TYR A 194 22.20 -1.47 4.96
CA TYR A 194 22.84 -0.34 4.27
C TYR A 194 22.96 0.87 5.17
N ALA A 195 24.03 1.62 4.94
CA ALA A 195 24.30 2.89 5.60
C ALA A 195 24.97 3.87 4.63
N GLY A 196 24.84 5.16 4.92
CA GLY A 196 25.66 6.20 4.32
C GLY A 196 26.61 6.82 5.34
N SER A 197 27.41 7.77 4.88
CA SER A 197 28.26 8.62 5.71
C SER A 197 27.66 10.03 5.87
N GLY A 198 28.31 10.90 6.63
CA GLY A 198 27.82 12.25 6.86
C GLY A 198 26.59 12.30 7.77
N GLN A 199 25.97 13.47 7.88
CA GLN A 199 24.81 13.67 8.75
C GLN A 199 23.64 12.82 8.25
N MET A 200 23.08 11.98 9.14
CA MET A 200 21.98 11.06 8.80
C MET A 200 22.26 10.08 7.65
N GLY A 201 23.53 9.82 7.33
CA GLY A 201 23.90 8.93 6.23
C GLY A 201 23.59 9.51 4.83
N SER A 202 23.53 10.84 4.69
CA SER A 202 23.21 11.49 3.42
C SER A 202 24.33 11.47 2.40
N ASP A 203 25.57 11.28 2.83
CA ASP A 203 26.76 11.48 1.99
C ASP A 203 27.42 10.14 1.62
N PRO A 204 27.97 10.02 0.40
CA PRO A 204 28.77 8.86 0.04
C PRO A 204 30.07 8.81 0.88
N PRO A 205 30.62 7.60 1.16
CA PRO A 205 30.22 6.34 0.56
C PRO A 205 28.95 5.74 1.18
N TYR A 206 28.06 5.23 0.32
CA TYR A 206 26.96 4.36 0.72
C TYR A 206 27.43 2.91 0.66
N ILE A 207 27.19 2.16 1.73
CA ILE A 207 27.76 0.83 1.94
C ILE A 207 26.63 -0.16 2.13
N ILE A 208 26.75 -1.33 1.51
CA ILE A 208 25.87 -2.48 1.74
C ILE A 208 26.68 -3.56 2.45
N TYR A 209 26.13 -4.07 3.54
CA TYR A 209 26.68 -5.17 4.34
C TYR A 209 25.79 -6.41 4.22
N ASN A 210 26.39 -7.57 4.48
CA ASN A 210 25.69 -8.84 4.65
C ASN A 210 26.08 -9.48 6.00
N SER A 211 25.10 -10.12 6.63
CA SER A 211 25.30 -11.01 7.76
C SER A 211 24.77 -12.40 7.41
N THR A 212 25.47 -13.42 7.90
CA THR A 212 25.07 -14.85 7.80
C THR A 212 24.89 -15.49 9.17
N ASP A 213 25.02 -14.71 10.24
CA ASP A 213 25.02 -15.14 11.64
C ASP A 213 23.98 -14.39 12.49
N GLY A 214 22.97 -13.77 11.87
CA GLY A 214 21.88 -13.09 12.57
C GLY A 214 22.25 -11.71 13.09
N GLY A 215 23.30 -11.10 12.52
CA GLY A 215 23.81 -9.78 12.88
C GLY A 215 24.86 -9.80 14.00
N GLU A 216 25.46 -10.95 14.30
CA GLU A 216 26.65 -11.01 15.18
C GLU A 216 27.85 -10.37 14.50
N SER A 217 27.96 -10.52 13.18
CA SER A 217 28.93 -9.84 12.34
C SER A 217 28.33 -9.37 11.02
N TRP A 218 28.93 -8.32 10.46
CA TRP A 218 28.53 -7.70 9.20
C TRP A 218 29.73 -7.55 8.29
N ASN A 219 29.64 -8.09 7.09
CA ASN A 219 30.68 -8.05 6.08
C ASN A 219 30.28 -7.08 4.98
N GLU A 220 31.16 -6.13 4.64
CA GLU A 220 30.95 -5.23 3.51
C GLU A 220 30.87 -6.04 2.20
N GLN A 221 29.87 -5.73 1.38
CA GLN A 221 29.64 -6.36 0.08
C GLN A 221 29.78 -5.36 -1.07
N PHE A 222 29.39 -4.11 -0.85
CA PHE A 222 29.36 -3.10 -1.89
C PHE A 222 29.54 -1.69 -1.33
N ARG A 223 30.19 -0.84 -2.11
CA ARG A 223 30.46 0.55 -1.75
C ARG A 223 30.25 1.46 -2.96
N ASP A 224 29.43 2.48 -2.78
CA ASP A 224 29.05 3.43 -3.81
C ASP A 224 29.46 4.85 -3.42
N TYR A 225 30.25 5.49 -4.27
CA TYR A 225 30.74 6.86 -4.07
C TYR A 225 29.92 7.91 -4.85
N THR A 226 28.93 7.49 -5.63
CA THR A 226 28.07 8.40 -6.40
C THR A 226 27.01 9.02 -5.51
N LEU A 227 26.57 10.25 -5.80
CA LEU A 227 25.52 10.94 -5.05
C LEU A 227 24.17 10.20 -5.14
N GLY A 228 23.40 10.27 -4.07
CA GLY A 228 22.05 9.72 -3.98
C GLY A 228 22.01 8.58 -2.96
N GLN A 229 21.50 8.87 -1.77
CA GLN A 229 21.43 7.89 -0.68
C GLN A 229 20.51 6.72 -1.02
N PHE A 230 20.81 5.55 -0.46
CA PHE A 230 19.87 4.44 -0.43
C PHE A 230 18.70 4.75 0.53
N SER A 231 17.50 4.35 0.12
CA SER A 231 16.26 4.64 0.84
C SER A 231 15.58 3.38 1.36
N ALA A 232 15.66 2.26 0.63
CA ALA A 232 15.02 1.01 1.01
C ALA A 232 15.69 -0.18 0.30
N MET A 233 15.70 -1.33 0.97
CA MET A 233 16.12 -2.60 0.39
C MET A 233 15.06 -3.68 0.57
N ARG A 234 15.06 -4.66 -0.33
CA ARG A 234 14.22 -5.86 -0.26
C ARG A 234 14.98 -7.04 -0.82
N PHE A 235 14.94 -8.15 -0.11
CA PHE A 235 15.33 -9.46 -0.63
C PHE A 235 14.11 -10.38 -0.64
N THR A 236 14.05 -11.26 -1.65
CA THR A 236 12.99 -12.27 -1.76
C THR A 236 13.47 -13.65 -1.38
N ASP A 237 14.77 -13.89 -1.53
CA ASP A 237 15.46 -15.06 -1.03
C ASP A 237 16.93 -14.71 -0.72
N VAL A 238 17.75 -15.72 -0.44
CA VAL A 238 19.15 -15.52 -0.06
C VAL A 238 20.04 -14.97 -1.20
N ASN A 239 19.57 -15.03 -2.44
CA ASN A 239 20.30 -14.66 -3.65
C ASN A 239 19.78 -13.37 -4.29
N ASN A 240 18.46 -13.17 -4.30
CA ASN A 240 17.79 -12.12 -5.06
C ASN A 240 17.43 -10.93 -4.18
N GLY A 241 17.99 -9.77 -4.52
CA GLY A 241 17.78 -8.54 -3.76
C GLY A 241 17.86 -7.27 -4.59
N TRP A 242 17.22 -6.23 -4.10
CA TRP A 242 17.17 -4.90 -4.69
C TRP A 242 17.35 -3.85 -3.61
N ILE A 243 17.99 -2.75 -4.00
CA ILE A 243 18.10 -1.55 -3.18
C ILE A 243 17.85 -0.34 -4.08
N VAL A 244 17.10 0.62 -3.56
CA VAL A 244 16.72 1.82 -4.30
C VAL A 244 17.14 3.06 -3.54
N GLY A 245 17.21 4.20 -4.22
CA GLY A 245 17.65 5.45 -3.61
C GLY A 245 17.28 6.69 -4.39
N LYS A 246 17.93 7.80 -4.03
CA LYS A 246 17.86 9.06 -4.77
C LYS A 246 18.68 9.01 -6.06
N ASN A 247 18.48 10.00 -6.93
CA ASN A 247 19.18 10.16 -8.19
C ASN A 247 19.04 8.95 -9.13
N GLY A 248 17.88 8.31 -9.13
CA GLY A 248 17.57 7.17 -9.99
C GLY A 248 18.28 5.87 -9.64
N LYS A 249 18.82 5.75 -8.43
CA LYS A 249 19.49 4.52 -8.00
C LYS A 249 18.50 3.38 -7.86
N VAL A 250 18.70 2.35 -8.68
CA VAL A 250 18.06 1.04 -8.58
C VAL A 250 19.16 0.01 -8.82
N LEU A 251 19.60 -0.66 -7.76
CA LEU A 251 20.61 -1.73 -7.82
C LEU A 251 19.92 -3.08 -7.60
N LYS A 252 20.40 -4.11 -8.30
CA LYS A 252 19.96 -5.50 -8.16
C LYS A 252 21.14 -6.41 -7.88
N THR A 253 20.91 -7.46 -7.10
CA THR A 253 21.77 -8.63 -6.98
C THR A 253 20.97 -9.91 -7.25
N ASN A 254 21.64 -10.93 -7.78
CA ASN A 254 21.12 -12.29 -7.95
C ASN A 254 22.04 -13.35 -7.33
N ASN A 255 23.00 -12.91 -6.50
CA ASN A 255 24.01 -13.74 -5.85
C ASN A 255 24.27 -13.31 -4.39
N GLY A 256 23.22 -12.82 -3.71
CA GLY A 256 23.27 -12.51 -2.28
C GLY A 256 24.08 -11.27 -1.93
N GLY A 257 24.27 -10.37 -2.90
CA GLY A 257 25.02 -9.14 -2.72
C GLY A 257 26.51 -9.24 -3.03
N SER A 258 27.04 -10.42 -3.40
CA SER A 258 28.43 -10.54 -3.85
C SER A 258 28.73 -9.68 -5.08
N ASN A 259 27.72 -9.42 -5.92
CA ASN A 259 27.75 -8.39 -6.95
C ASN A 259 26.44 -7.60 -6.96
N TRP A 260 26.54 -6.29 -7.18
CA TRP A 260 25.39 -5.39 -7.37
C TRP A 260 25.49 -4.72 -8.75
N THR A 261 24.40 -4.74 -9.50
CA THR A 261 24.30 -4.16 -10.84
C THR A 261 23.31 -3.01 -10.86
N LEU A 262 23.71 -1.87 -11.43
CA LEU A 262 22.81 -0.73 -11.67
C LEU A 262 21.84 -1.04 -12.80
N ILE A 263 20.54 -0.91 -12.50
CA ILE A 263 19.44 -1.06 -13.44
C ILE A 263 19.15 0.31 -14.05
N THR A 264 19.39 0.45 -15.36
CA THR A 264 19.26 1.73 -16.09
C THR A 264 18.01 1.80 -16.97
N ASN A 265 17.30 0.69 -17.15
CA ASN A 265 16.11 0.57 -17.99
C ASN A 265 14.80 0.51 -17.18
N SER A 266 14.83 0.84 -15.88
CA SER A 266 13.65 0.80 -15.01
C SER A 266 12.61 1.87 -15.32
N GLY A 267 13.02 2.94 -16.03
CA GLY A 267 12.22 4.15 -16.20
C GLY A 267 12.40 5.16 -15.06
N VAL A 268 13.05 4.76 -13.95
CA VAL A 268 13.52 5.68 -12.91
C VAL A 268 14.78 6.38 -13.41
N ASN A 269 14.81 7.71 -13.35
CA ASN A 269 15.91 8.52 -13.88
C ASN A 269 16.61 9.35 -12.79
N THR A 270 17.67 10.05 -13.15
CA THR A 270 18.52 10.81 -12.22
C THR A 270 17.83 11.97 -11.50
N ASN A 271 16.64 12.38 -11.94
CA ASN A 271 15.82 13.40 -11.26
C ASN A 271 14.74 12.78 -10.38
N SER A 272 14.81 11.47 -10.17
CA SER A 272 13.83 10.71 -9.40
C SER A 272 14.43 10.19 -8.10
N GLU A 273 13.62 10.18 -7.06
CA GLU A 273 13.89 9.48 -5.82
C GLU A 273 12.95 8.31 -5.62
N CYS A 274 13.51 7.16 -5.24
CA CYS A 274 12.75 6.02 -4.80
C CYS A 274 12.72 5.98 -3.28
N LYS A 275 11.52 5.84 -2.70
CA LYS A 275 11.32 5.79 -1.25
C LYS A 275 11.12 4.38 -0.74
N THR A 276 10.49 3.51 -1.54
CA THR A 276 10.19 2.15 -1.15
C THR A 276 10.17 1.22 -2.34
N LEU A 277 10.26 -0.08 -2.07
CA LEU A 277 10.13 -1.15 -3.04
C LEU A 277 9.47 -2.35 -2.37
N PHE A 278 8.80 -3.16 -3.18
CA PHE A 278 8.28 -4.45 -2.78
C PHE A 278 8.51 -5.46 -3.90
N PHE A 279 9.04 -6.62 -3.55
CA PHE A 279 9.16 -7.75 -4.47
C PHE A 279 8.49 -8.95 -3.80
N LEU A 280 7.61 -9.61 -4.56
CA LEU A 280 6.99 -10.88 -4.18
C LEU A 280 7.99 -12.02 -4.30
N ASP A 281 8.73 -12.02 -5.41
CA ASP A 281 9.71 -13.04 -5.75
C ASP A 281 10.85 -12.47 -6.62
N ALA A 282 11.69 -13.35 -7.18
CA ALA A 282 12.81 -12.98 -8.05
C ALA A 282 12.39 -12.22 -9.33
N ASN A 283 11.13 -12.34 -9.75
CA ASN A 283 10.58 -11.91 -11.03
C ASN A 283 9.61 -10.73 -10.91
N ALA A 284 8.74 -10.73 -9.90
CA ALA A 284 7.66 -9.78 -9.73
C ALA A 284 7.96 -8.74 -8.64
N GLY A 285 7.96 -7.46 -9.01
CA GLY A 285 8.19 -6.37 -8.05
C GLY A 285 7.82 -4.98 -8.53
N TRP A 286 7.67 -4.10 -7.54
CA TRP A 286 7.24 -2.71 -7.67
C TRP A 286 8.23 -1.80 -6.94
N ILE A 287 8.61 -0.71 -7.58
CA ILE A 287 9.45 0.33 -7.00
C ILE A 287 8.66 1.63 -7.06
N SER A 288 8.51 2.30 -5.91
CA SER A 288 7.96 3.65 -5.90
C SER A 288 9.01 4.65 -6.34
N SER A 289 8.58 5.66 -7.06
CA SER A 289 9.44 6.73 -7.53
C SER A 289 8.67 8.05 -7.53
N LYS A 290 9.38 9.15 -7.27
CA LYS A 290 8.87 10.50 -7.39
C LYS A 290 9.93 11.33 -8.10
N SER A 291 9.58 12.09 -9.13
CA SER A 291 10.48 13.11 -9.68
C SER A 291 10.41 14.38 -8.84
N ASP A 292 11.51 15.13 -8.76
CA ASP A 292 11.62 16.33 -7.90
C ASP A 292 10.51 17.37 -8.09
N ALA A 293 9.84 17.38 -9.26
CA ALA A 293 8.75 18.28 -9.60
C ALA A 293 7.53 17.56 -10.20
N GLY A 294 7.37 16.25 -9.95
CA GLY A 294 6.32 15.46 -10.60
C GLY A 294 5.60 14.49 -9.69
N TYR A 295 4.54 13.92 -10.27
CA TYR A 295 3.66 12.98 -9.60
C TYR A 295 4.44 11.70 -9.24
N PRO A 296 4.17 11.11 -8.05
CA PRO A 296 4.70 9.80 -7.75
C PRO A 296 4.16 8.77 -8.75
N PHE A 297 5.03 7.86 -9.13
CA PHE A 297 4.72 6.73 -10.00
C PHE A 297 5.34 5.47 -9.42
N ILE A 298 4.93 4.34 -9.97
CA ILE A 298 5.44 3.01 -9.64
C ILE A 298 6.02 2.44 -10.92
N VAL A 299 7.18 1.80 -10.84
CA VAL A 299 7.66 0.94 -11.93
C VAL A 299 7.52 -0.50 -11.49
N HIS A 300 6.94 -1.31 -12.36
CA HIS A 300 6.61 -2.70 -12.11
C HIS A 300 7.32 -3.60 -13.11
N THR A 301 7.79 -4.76 -12.66
CA THR A 301 8.37 -5.81 -13.50
C THR A 301 7.76 -7.16 -13.12
N THR A 302 7.63 -8.03 -14.12
CA THR A 302 7.20 -9.44 -13.96
C THR A 302 8.28 -10.43 -14.43
N ASN A 303 9.47 -9.94 -14.80
CA ASN A 303 10.55 -10.74 -15.34
C ASN A 303 11.92 -10.38 -14.74
N GLY A 304 11.91 -9.97 -13.47
CA GLY A 304 13.11 -9.73 -12.69
C GLY A 304 13.84 -8.46 -13.09
N GLY A 305 13.16 -7.51 -13.70
CA GLY A 305 13.70 -6.23 -14.13
C GLY A 305 14.31 -6.22 -15.52
N ASN A 306 14.09 -7.25 -16.34
CA ASN A 306 14.47 -7.23 -17.75
C ASN A 306 13.65 -6.19 -18.52
N THR A 307 12.36 -6.08 -18.20
CA THR A 307 11.48 -5.01 -18.68
C THR A 307 10.66 -4.44 -17.55
N TRP A 308 10.29 -3.16 -17.69
CA TRP A 308 9.53 -2.42 -16.70
C TRP A 308 8.35 -1.70 -17.34
N THR A 309 7.25 -1.64 -16.60
CA THR A 309 6.04 -0.91 -16.97
C THR A 309 5.73 0.13 -15.91
N THR A 310 5.47 1.36 -16.32
CA THR A 310 5.07 2.42 -15.39
C THR A 310 3.59 2.30 -15.02
N GLN A 311 3.32 2.34 -13.73
CA GLN A 311 2.02 2.49 -13.11
C GLN A 311 1.97 3.86 -12.40
N SER A 312 0.82 4.50 -12.39
CA SER A 312 0.59 5.86 -11.91
C SER A 312 -0.64 5.79 -11.03
N PRO A 313 -0.47 5.51 -9.72
CA PRO A 313 -1.60 5.52 -8.82
C PRO A 313 -2.17 6.93 -8.78
N TYR A 314 -3.49 7.05 -8.94
CA TYR A 314 -4.15 8.29 -8.57
C TYR A 314 -4.05 8.42 -7.05
N LEU A 315 -3.71 9.60 -6.57
CA LEU A 315 -3.53 9.88 -5.14
C LEU A 315 -4.18 11.22 -4.77
N GLY A 316 -5.27 11.65 -5.44
CA GLY A 316 -6.09 12.82 -5.10
C GLY A 316 -5.41 14.17 -4.75
N GLY A 317 -5.69 15.25 -5.49
CA GLY A 317 -5.32 16.64 -5.12
C GLY A 317 -4.04 17.18 -5.80
N SER A 318 -3.45 18.28 -5.29
CA SER A 318 -2.16 18.80 -5.77
C SER A 318 -1.01 17.93 -5.24
N THR A 319 -0.70 16.86 -5.95
CA THR A 319 0.18 15.79 -5.49
C THR A 319 1.63 15.90 -5.98
N GLU A 320 2.05 17.07 -6.48
CA GLU A 320 3.41 17.29 -7.00
C GLU A 320 4.50 17.01 -5.96
N ASN A 321 4.13 16.98 -4.66
CA ASN A 321 5.04 16.64 -3.58
C ASN A 321 4.81 15.29 -2.88
N ASN A 322 3.81 14.50 -3.26
CA ASN A 322 3.51 13.26 -2.56
C ASN A 322 4.57 12.18 -2.80
N ALA A 323 4.99 11.52 -1.73
CA ALA A 323 5.76 10.29 -1.72
C ALA A 323 4.88 9.08 -1.42
N ILE A 324 5.20 7.94 -2.03
CA ILE A 324 4.67 6.63 -1.64
C ILE A 324 5.64 6.04 -0.62
N PHE A 325 5.16 5.79 0.60
CA PHE A 325 6.00 5.34 1.73
C PHE A 325 6.08 3.84 1.86
N SER A 326 4.99 3.15 1.55
CA SER A 326 4.94 1.70 1.68
C SER A 326 4.15 1.11 0.52
N ILE A 327 4.66 -0.02 0.01
CA ILE A 327 3.98 -0.88 -0.94
C ILE A 327 4.00 -2.28 -0.33
N PHE A 328 2.87 -2.96 -0.40
CA PHE A 328 2.73 -4.34 0.02
C PHE A 328 1.90 -5.08 -1.02
N PHE A 329 2.36 -6.26 -1.45
CA PHE A 329 1.56 -7.17 -2.24
C PHE A 329 1.40 -8.49 -1.49
N TRP A 330 0.17 -8.99 -1.42
CA TRP A 330 -0.10 -10.33 -0.90
C TRP A 330 0.22 -11.38 -1.97
N ASP A 331 -0.20 -11.10 -3.20
CA ASP A 331 0.09 -11.86 -4.41
C ASP A 331 0.17 -10.89 -5.60
N ILE A 332 0.37 -11.41 -6.82
CA ILE A 332 0.54 -10.59 -8.03
C ILE A 332 -0.69 -9.73 -8.37
N ASN A 333 -1.87 -10.10 -7.88
CA ASN A 333 -3.15 -9.49 -8.20
C ASN A 333 -3.66 -8.56 -7.10
N ASN A 334 -3.16 -8.71 -5.87
CA ASN A 334 -3.62 -8.00 -4.68
C ASN A 334 -2.49 -7.22 -4.02
N GLY A 335 -2.54 -5.91 -4.17
CA GLY A 335 -1.56 -4.99 -3.60
C GLY A 335 -2.19 -3.79 -2.92
N TRP A 336 -1.42 -3.14 -2.06
CA TRP A 336 -1.80 -1.92 -1.38
C TRP A 336 -0.58 -1.02 -1.24
N LEU A 337 -0.84 0.27 -1.16
CA LEU A 337 0.17 1.26 -0.87
C LEU A 337 -0.37 2.33 0.06
N THR A 338 0.58 3.01 0.69
CA THR A 338 0.34 4.21 1.47
C THR A 338 1.21 5.35 0.97
N ALA A 339 0.68 6.56 1.05
CA ALA A 339 1.34 7.75 0.57
C ALA A 339 1.05 8.97 1.46
N ASP A 340 1.80 10.04 1.19
CA ASP A 340 1.71 11.33 1.87
C ASP A 340 0.29 11.82 2.13
N PHE A 341 0.14 12.50 3.26
CA PHE A 341 -1.12 13.04 3.79
C PHE A 341 -2.21 11.99 4.03
N GLY A 342 -1.86 10.75 4.34
CA GLY A 342 -2.83 9.75 4.78
C GLY A 342 -3.52 9.01 3.64
N ARG A 343 -2.89 8.89 2.48
CA ARG A 343 -3.53 8.31 1.30
C ARG A 343 -3.26 6.81 1.21
N ILE A 344 -4.30 6.07 0.86
CA ILE A 344 -4.28 4.61 0.72
C ILE A 344 -4.77 4.29 -0.70
N SER A 345 -4.09 3.37 -1.38
CA SER A 345 -4.55 2.85 -2.66
C SER A 345 -4.42 1.33 -2.70
N ARG A 346 -5.38 0.65 -3.33
CA ARG A 346 -5.41 -0.79 -3.53
C ARG A 346 -5.20 -1.10 -5.01
N TYR A 347 -4.27 -2.00 -5.29
CA TYR A 347 -4.09 -2.59 -6.59
C TYR A 347 -5.01 -3.81 -6.75
N ILE A 348 -5.70 -3.86 -7.88
CA ILE A 348 -6.42 -5.03 -8.38
C ILE A 348 -6.01 -5.22 -9.84
N ASN A 349 -5.47 -6.38 -10.18
CA ASN A 349 -5.09 -6.67 -11.55
C ASN A 349 -6.34 -6.80 -12.44
N VAL A 350 -6.57 -5.81 -13.31
CA VAL A 350 -7.75 -5.75 -14.19
C VAL A 350 -7.64 -6.71 -15.38
N SER A 351 -6.51 -7.40 -15.58
CA SER A 351 -6.43 -8.49 -16.57
C SER A 351 -7.11 -9.78 -16.11
N ASP A 352 -7.38 -9.92 -14.81
CA ASP A 352 -8.19 -10.99 -14.23
C ASP A 352 -9.62 -10.50 -13.96
N VAL A 353 -10.32 -10.11 -15.03
CA VAL A 353 -11.68 -10.63 -15.20
C VAL A 353 -11.55 -11.99 -15.89
N SER A 354 -10.69 -12.86 -15.36
CA SER A 354 -10.89 -14.29 -15.52
C SER A 354 -12.12 -14.61 -14.70
N ASP A 355 -13.04 -15.36 -15.29
CA ASP A 355 -14.20 -15.91 -14.60
C ASP A 355 -13.71 -16.57 -13.30
N ASP A 356 -13.78 -15.85 -12.18
CA ASP A 356 -13.77 -16.47 -10.87
C ASP A 356 -14.81 -17.60 -10.98
N GLU A 357 -14.51 -18.79 -10.48
CA GLU A 357 -15.58 -19.72 -10.13
C GLU A 357 -16.44 -18.99 -9.11
N GLU A 358 -17.44 -18.26 -9.63
CA GLU A 358 -18.17 -17.27 -8.89
C GLU A 358 -18.88 -17.96 -7.76
N ASN A 359 -18.80 -17.36 -6.58
CA ASN A 359 -19.52 -17.84 -5.42
C ASN A 359 -21.04 -17.67 -5.66
N LEU A 360 -21.65 -18.65 -6.32
CA LEU A 360 -23.08 -18.73 -6.62
C LEU A 360 -23.96 -18.87 -5.36
N SER A 361 -23.40 -18.67 -4.17
CA SER A 361 -24.12 -18.68 -2.91
C SER A 361 -24.87 -17.37 -2.65
N GLU A 362 -24.44 -16.25 -3.23
CA GLU A 362 -24.99 -14.92 -2.91
C GLU A 362 -25.42 -14.10 -4.13
N PHE A 363 -26.47 -13.32 -3.94
CA PHE A 363 -26.94 -12.31 -4.88
C PHE A 363 -25.98 -11.11 -4.90
N ASN A 364 -25.43 -10.76 -6.06
CA ASN A 364 -24.45 -9.68 -6.18
C ASN A 364 -24.52 -8.93 -7.52
N LEU A 365 -24.66 -7.60 -7.47
CA LEU A 365 -24.57 -6.68 -8.61
C LEU A 365 -23.17 -6.06 -8.65
N LYS A 366 -22.41 -6.37 -9.71
CA LYS A 366 -21.05 -5.87 -9.90
C LYS A 366 -21.04 -4.45 -10.47
N GLN A 367 -19.89 -3.79 -10.34
CA GLN A 367 -19.65 -2.51 -10.99
C GLN A 367 -19.56 -2.72 -12.51
N ASN A 368 -20.32 -1.95 -13.29
CA ASN A 368 -20.28 -1.99 -14.74
C ASN A 368 -18.88 -1.69 -15.28
N TYR A 369 -18.45 -2.38 -16.34
CA TYR A 369 -17.14 -2.18 -16.96
C TYR A 369 -17.26 -1.98 -18.48
N PRO A 370 -16.63 -0.94 -19.04
CA PRO A 370 -15.93 0.16 -18.34
C PRO A 370 -16.87 1.08 -17.53
N ASN A 371 -16.33 1.81 -16.54
CA ASN A 371 -17.00 2.93 -15.85
C ASN A 371 -15.95 3.96 -15.37
N PRO A 372 -15.95 5.23 -15.83
CA PRO A 372 -16.87 5.82 -16.82
C PRO A 372 -16.83 5.14 -18.20
N PHE A 373 -17.86 5.31 -19.01
CA PHE A 373 -17.94 4.69 -20.34
C PHE A 373 -18.54 5.58 -21.43
N ASN A 374 -18.16 5.31 -22.68
CA ASN A 374 -18.70 5.93 -23.89
C ASN A 374 -18.50 5.01 -25.11
N PRO A 375 -19.53 4.64 -25.88
CA PRO A 375 -20.95 4.69 -25.54
C PRO A 375 -21.42 3.37 -24.91
N ALA A 376 -20.55 2.41 -24.59
CA ALA A 376 -20.96 1.06 -24.19
C ALA A 376 -20.26 0.58 -22.92
N THR A 377 -20.98 -0.22 -22.12
CA THR A 377 -20.50 -0.88 -20.89
C THR A 377 -21.20 -2.22 -20.71
N THR A 378 -20.65 -3.08 -19.88
CA THR A 378 -21.26 -4.35 -19.47
C THR A 378 -21.62 -4.28 -18.00
N ILE A 379 -22.87 -4.57 -17.66
CA ILE A 379 -23.35 -4.75 -16.28
C ILE A 379 -23.40 -6.25 -16.00
N GLU A 380 -22.74 -6.68 -14.93
CA GLU A 380 -22.67 -8.08 -14.53
C GLU A 380 -23.33 -8.28 -13.17
N TYR A 381 -24.07 -9.37 -13.00
CA TYR A 381 -24.69 -9.75 -11.74
C TYR A 381 -24.81 -11.27 -11.57
N VAL A 382 -24.87 -11.69 -10.30
CA VAL A 382 -24.96 -13.08 -9.87
C VAL A 382 -26.31 -13.33 -9.22
N LEU A 383 -26.98 -14.39 -9.65
CA LEU A 383 -28.17 -14.93 -9.00
C LEU A 383 -27.83 -16.24 -8.31
N ASN A 384 -28.15 -16.34 -7.02
CA ASN A 384 -27.95 -17.56 -6.22
C ASN A 384 -29.12 -18.57 -6.35
N GLU A 385 -30.23 -18.16 -6.95
CA GLU A 385 -31.41 -18.96 -7.31
C GLU A 385 -32.15 -18.39 -8.53
N ASN A 386 -33.04 -19.18 -9.14
CA ASN A 386 -33.89 -18.69 -10.24
C ASN A 386 -34.80 -17.55 -9.73
N SER A 387 -34.77 -16.40 -10.41
CA SER A 387 -35.45 -15.20 -9.95
C SER A 387 -36.05 -14.41 -11.11
N TRP A 388 -37.16 -13.72 -10.85
CA TRP A 388 -37.60 -12.63 -11.72
C TRP A 388 -36.70 -11.42 -11.46
N VAL A 389 -35.99 -10.97 -12.49
CA VAL A 389 -35.02 -9.88 -12.42
C VAL A 389 -35.58 -8.63 -13.10
N ARG A 390 -35.47 -7.49 -12.43
CA ARG A 390 -35.64 -6.16 -13.04
C ARG A 390 -34.39 -5.31 -12.82
N LEU A 391 -33.68 -5.03 -13.91
CA LEU A 391 -32.51 -4.12 -13.94
C LEU A 391 -32.93 -2.79 -14.56
N THR A 392 -32.89 -1.72 -13.79
CA THR A 392 -33.27 -0.37 -14.22
C THR A 392 -32.09 0.60 -14.21
N LEU A 393 -32.17 1.61 -15.06
CA LEU A 393 -31.29 2.77 -15.08
C LEU A 393 -32.05 3.97 -14.52
N LEU A 394 -31.44 4.67 -13.57
CA LEU A 394 -32.00 5.80 -12.83
C LEU A 394 -31.15 7.06 -13.05
N ASN A 395 -31.78 8.24 -13.07
CA ASN A 395 -31.06 9.51 -13.03
C ASN A 395 -30.62 9.88 -11.59
N SER A 396 -29.96 11.02 -11.43
CA SER A 396 -29.52 11.53 -10.12
C SER A 396 -30.66 11.88 -9.15
N LEU A 397 -31.89 11.98 -9.63
CA LEU A 397 -33.10 12.21 -8.82
C LEU A 397 -33.80 10.88 -8.46
N GLY A 398 -33.30 9.74 -8.93
CA GLY A 398 -33.90 8.42 -8.72
C GLY A 398 -35.03 8.07 -9.70
N GLU A 399 -35.23 8.86 -10.76
CA GLU A 399 -36.26 8.60 -11.76
C GLU A 399 -35.77 7.52 -12.75
N GLU A 400 -36.64 6.54 -13.06
CA GLU A 400 -36.36 5.50 -14.05
C GLU A 400 -36.25 6.09 -15.47
N ILE A 401 -35.11 5.87 -16.11
CA ILE A 401 -34.83 6.33 -17.48
C ILE A 401 -34.92 5.18 -18.48
N ALA A 402 -34.53 3.97 -18.06
CA ALA A 402 -34.58 2.78 -18.91
C ALA A 402 -34.70 1.50 -18.08
N ILE A 403 -35.27 0.47 -18.69
CA ILE A 403 -35.30 -0.90 -18.16
C ILE A 403 -34.40 -1.73 -19.06
N LEU A 404 -33.33 -2.30 -18.47
CA LEU A 404 -32.30 -3.06 -19.18
C LEU A 404 -32.61 -4.56 -19.20
N ALA A 405 -33.34 -5.04 -18.18
CA ALA A 405 -33.94 -6.37 -18.14
C ALA A 405 -35.19 -6.34 -17.25
N ASP A 406 -36.22 -7.09 -17.63
CA ASP A 406 -37.42 -7.36 -16.84
C ASP A 406 -37.97 -8.73 -17.25
N LYS A 407 -37.38 -9.80 -16.70
CA LYS A 407 -37.65 -11.18 -17.09
C LYS A 407 -37.18 -12.18 -16.05
N GLU A 408 -37.68 -13.40 -16.15
CA GLU A 408 -37.17 -14.55 -15.40
C GLU A 408 -35.77 -14.94 -15.89
N MET A 409 -34.87 -15.19 -14.94
CA MET A 409 -33.47 -15.54 -15.16
C MET A 409 -33.09 -16.73 -14.27
N GLU A 410 -32.36 -17.68 -14.83
CA GLU A 410 -31.86 -18.85 -14.09
C GLU A 410 -30.75 -18.46 -13.10
N LYS A 411 -30.53 -19.28 -12.07
CA LYS A 411 -29.37 -19.19 -11.19
C LYS A 411 -28.07 -19.13 -12.03
N GLY A 412 -27.18 -18.21 -11.71
CA GLY A 412 -25.90 -18.08 -12.41
C GLY A 412 -25.44 -16.64 -12.61
N VAL A 413 -24.38 -16.51 -13.41
CA VAL A 413 -23.78 -15.24 -13.82
C VAL A 413 -24.50 -14.70 -15.04
N HIS A 414 -24.84 -13.41 -15.03
CA HIS A 414 -25.52 -12.75 -16.13
C HIS A 414 -24.82 -11.45 -16.50
N LYS A 415 -24.64 -11.23 -17.80
CA LYS A 415 -24.03 -10.02 -18.37
C LYS A 415 -25.03 -9.32 -19.28
N ILE A 416 -25.18 -8.00 -19.09
CA ILE A 416 -26.03 -7.13 -19.91
C ILE A 416 -25.16 -6.03 -20.51
N GLU A 417 -25.06 -6.03 -21.84
CA GLU A 417 -24.46 -4.91 -22.57
C GLU A 417 -25.42 -3.73 -22.60
N PHE A 418 -24.91 -2.55 -22.24
CA PHE A 418 -25.66 -1.31 -22.21
C PHE A 418 -24.99 -0.24 -23.07
N SER A 419 -25.78 0.45 -23.90
CA SER A 419 -25.30 1.57 -24.72
C SER A 419 -25.97 2.90 -24.38
N SER A 420 -25.16 3.91 -24.08
CA SER A 420 -25.55 5.28 -23.73
C SER A 420 -25.70 6.23 -24.91
N LYS A 421 -25.76 5.76 -26.17
CA LYS A 421 -25.83 6.62 -27.38
C LYS A 421 -26.85 7.77 -27.29
N ASN A 422 -28.02 7.50 -26.68
CA ASN A 422 -29.11 8.46 -26.55
C ASN A 422 -29.24 9.09 -25.16
N ILE A 423 -28.26 8.87 -24.27
CA ILE A 423 -28.28 9.38 -22.90
C ILE A 423 -27.20 10.46 -22.75
N PRO A 424 -27.53 11.64 -22.17
CA PRO A 424 -26.53 12.68 -21.92
C PRO A 424 -25.42 12.23 -20.98
N SER A 425 -24.23 12.82 -21.10
CA SER A 425 -23.16 12.63 -20.11
C SER A 425 -23.63 13.02 -18.72
N GLY A 426 -23.21 12.27 -17.70
CA GLY A 426 -23.65 12.52 -16.33
C GLY A 426 -23.49 11.31 -15.43
N ILE A 427 -23.91 11.49 -14.17
CA ILE A 427 -23.97 10.43 -13.16
C ILE A 427 -25.35 9.79 -13.21
N TYR A 428 -25.35 8.47 -13.31
CA TYR A 428 -26.55 7.64 -13.31
C TYR A 428 -26.38 6.52 -12.28
N TYR A 429 -27.47 5.84 -11.97
CA TYR A 429 -27.46 4.65 -11.14
C TYR A 429 -28.12 3.52 -11.89
N TYR A 430 -27.67 2.28 -11.69
CA TYR A 430 -28.41 1.11 -12.11
C TYR A 430 -28.77 0.30 -10.88
N GLN A 431 -30.01 -0.17 -10.85
CA GLN A 431 -30.59 -0.90 -9.73
C GLN A 431 -31.07 -2.25 -10.23
N LEU A 432 -30.62 -3.31 -9.57
CA LEU A 432 -31.06 -4.67 -9.79
C LEU A 432 -32.02 -5.04 -8.66
N SER A 433 -33.24 -5.47 -9.02
CA SER A 433 -34.13 -6.18 -8.11
C SER A 433 -34.31 -7.62 -8.57
N ALA A 434 -34.27 -8.56 -7.62
CA ALA A 434 -34.53 -9.97 -7.86
C ALA A 434 -35.52 -10.50 -6.82
N HIS A 435 -36.52 -11.24 -7.28
CA HIS A 435 -37.50 -11.89 -6.40
C HIS A 435 -37.83 -13.29 -6.91
N ASN A 436 -37.81 -14.26 -6.00
CA ASN A 436 -38.26 -15.62 -6.25
C ASN A 436 -39.68 -15.79 -5.70
N SER A 437 -40.64 -16.10 -6.57
CA SER A 437 -42.04 -16.36 -6.18
C SER A 437 -42.23 -17.68 -5.42
N SER A 438 -41.20 -18.52 -5.34
CA SER A 438 -41.24 -19.87 -4.77
C SER A 438 -40.64 -19.97 -3.37
N SER A 439 -39.83 -19.00 -2.94
CA SER A 439 -39.03 -19.09 -1.70
C SER A 439 -39.77 -18.66 -0.43
N GLY A 440 -41.03 -18.21 -0.53
CA GLY A 440 -41.84 -17.79 0.62
C GLY A 440 -41.38 -16.47 1.28
N GLU A 441 -40.27 -15.88 0.83
CA GLU A 441 -39.76 -14.60 1.29
C GLU A 441 -40.35 -13.45 0.47
N ASN A 442 -41.17 -12.63 1.13
CA ASN A 442 -42.00 -11.61 0.47
C ASN A 442 -41.24 -10.30 0.16
N ARG A 443 -39.89 -10.31 0.13
CA ARG A 443 -39.07 -9.11 -0.10
C ARG A 443 -38.08 -9.34 -1.24
N PRO A 444 -38.07 -8.49 -2.28
CA PRO A 444 -37.06 -8.56 -3.34
C PRO A 444 -35.68 -8.18 -2.79
N PHE A 445 -34.63 -8.88 -3.22
CA PHE A 445 -33.25 -8.42 -3.07
C PHE A 445 -33.05 -7.22 -3.99
N VAL A 446 -32.47 -6.13 -3.47
CA VAL A 446 -32.23 -4.91 -4.23
C VAL A 446 -30.81 -4.42 -3.99
N GLN A 447 -30.05 -4.19 -5.07
CA GLN A 447 -28.74 -3.56 -5.03
C GLN A 447 -28.66 -2.45 -6.07
N THR A 448 -27.96 -1.37 -5.74
CA THR A 448 -27.79 -0.20 -6.61
C THR A 448 -26.33 0.17 -6.73
N ARG A 449 -25.89 0.50 -7.93
CA ARG A 449 -24.52 0.93 -8.22
C ARG A 449 -24.54 2.20 -9.06
N LYS A 450 -23.47 2.99 -8.95
CA LYS A 450 -23.28 4.25 -9.68
C LYS A 450 -22.58 3.98 -11.02
N MET A 451 -22.99 4.64 -12.09
CA MET A 451 -22.27 4.68 -13.37
C MET A 451 -22.10 6.12 -13.87
N VAL A 452 -21.08 6.33 -14.69
CA VAL A 452 -20.74 7.63 -15.26
C VAL A 452 -20.72 7.49 -16.78
N ILE A 453 -21.61 8.22 -17.44
CA ILE A 453 -21.69 8.29 -18.90
C ILE A 453 -20.85 9.46 -19.39
N LEU A 454 -19.97 9.19 -20.36
CA LEU A 454 -19.19 10.20 -21.08
C LEU A 454 -19.70 10.29 -22.53
N LYS A 455 -19.57 11.48 -23.14
CA LYS A 455 -19.76 11.68 -24.58
C LYS A 455 -18.49 12.25 -25.17
#